data_AF-A0A816MCM1-F1
#
_entry.id   AF-A0A816MCM1-F1
#
_cell.length_a   1.000
_cell.length_b   1.000
_cell.length_c   1.000
_cell.angle_alpha   90.00
_cell.angle_beta   90.00
_cell.angle_gamma   90.00
#
_symmetry.space_group_name_H-M   'P 1'
#
loop_
_entity.id
_entity.type
_entity.pdbx_description
1 polymer ?
#
loop_
_entity_poly.entity_id
_entity_poly.type
_entity_poly.pdbx_seq_one_letter_code
_entity_poly.pdbx_strand_id
1 'polypeptide(L)'
;MPWFWPFSHNDESSTLHRTSLIEGIDDDALLLIFFVACLIGLWIYYTRRHRNITIHPDNQQEVELLRQRSEDHGDTHSRRTSSSHSGRSRQDTCPICLEDPLALCVETNCGHLFCGKCIITFWKFQSNWMSGLKCPVCRQQVTVLLNCFTAEERAAPDSNDRQTVVNGVKDFNRRFSSAQRTWLEYFYDIPVLIPYIIRQVFSAEGLALAYRLRAIVLMIAVIAYVISPFDILPESVLGIFGLNLTTFFGHRDSRARHYCVYPSYDQETAALFCNERVNLANDRLRLIALINDNEIVALSTLTLSIRNDEHELFRINRKIYLNNNSTVRLNPCIANDYQNKCIGSYLMEKIIDITRQMSKSYLILSGVVLAENTRAIPFF
;
A
#
# COMPACT_ATOMS: atom_id res chain seq x y z
N MET A 1 19.06 -43.69 52.03
CA MET A 1 20.34 -43.89 51.31
C MET A 1 20.57 -45.38 51.14
N PRO A 2 21.34 -45.84 50.14
CA PRO A 2 21.73 -45.15 48.90
C PRO A 2 21.74 -46.09 47.68
N TRP A 3 21.50 -45.57 46.48
CA TRP A 3 22.30 -45.95 45.31
C TRP A 3 22.54 -44.66 44.50
N PHE A 4 23.81 -44.29 44.35
CA PHE A 4 24.31 -43.03 43.79
C PHE A 4 25.15 -43.35 42.53
N TRP A 5 24.86 -42.64 41.42
CA TRP A 5 25.77 -41.99 40.43
C TRP A 5 26.62 -42.80 39.41
N PRO A 6 27.22 -42.20 38.33
CA PRO A 6 27.22 -40.78 37.85
C PRO A 6 27.15 -40.52 36.29
N PHE A 7 26.94 -39.23 35.93
CA PHE A 7 27.42 -38.42 34.77
C PHE A 7 27.44 -38.94 33.31
N SER A 8 26.81 -38.18 32.39
CA SER A 8 27.53 -37.40 31.35
C SER A 8 26.73 -36.23 30.79
N HIS A 9 27.47 -35.20 30.40
CA HIS A 9 27.06 -33.88 29.87
C HIS A 9 26.44 -33.90 28.46
N ASN A 10 25.69 -32.82 28.19
CA ASN A 10 25.42 -32.14 26.92
C ASN A 10 24.48 -32.79 25.89
N ASP A 11 23.34 -32.14 25.67
CA ASP A 11 23.22 -31.30 24.48
C ASP A 11 22.26 -30.12 24.74
N GLU A 12 22.84 -28.93 24.66
CA GLU A 12 22.14 -27.66 24.54
C GLU A 12 21.39 -27.65 23.20
N SER A 13 20.07 -27.84 23.20
CA SER A 13 19.25 -27.33 22.11
C SER A 13 19.02 -25.83 22.37
N SER A 14 20.00 -25.04 21.94
CA SER A 14 19.98 -23.59 21.84
C SER A 14 18.63 -23.09 21.30
N THR A 15 17.76 -22.59 22.18
CA THR A 15 16.74 -21.62 21.79
C THR A 15 17.48 -20.33 21.48
N LEU A 16 17.90 -20.18 20.22
CA LEU A 16 18.43 -18.92 19.71
C LEU A 16 17.42 -17.82 20.07
N HIS A 17 17.81 -16.94 20.99
CA HIS A 17 17.16 -15.64 21.13
C HIS A 17 17.26 -14.97 19.76
N ARG A 18 16.17 -15.01 18.98
CA ARG A 18 16.08 -14.26 17.74
C ARG A 18 15.86 -12.81 18.14
N THR A 19 16.96 -12.10 18.37
CA THR A 19 16.94 -10.64 18.55
C THR A 19 16.55 -10.06 17.21
N SER A 20 15.28 -9.71 17.04
CA SER A 20 14.80 -9.02 15.85
C SER A 20 15.66 -7.77 15.65
N LEU A 21 16.19 -7.58 14.44
CA LEU A 21 17.18 -6.53 14.16
C LEU A 21 16.63 -5.11 14.42
N ILE A 22 15.30 -4.97 14.34
CA ILE A 22 14.53 -3.78 14.66
C ILE A 22 13.34 -4.22 15.52
N GLU A 23 13.19 -3.63 16.70
CA GLU A 23 12.10 -3.92 17.61
C GLU A 23 10.75 -3.56 16.96
N GLY A 24 9.87 -4.55 16.79
CA GLY A 24 8.54 -4.39 16.20
C GLY A 24 8.40 -4.76 14.72
N ILE A 25 9.44 -5.28 14.06
CA ILE A 25 9.35 -5.83 12.70
C ILE A 25 9.99 -7.22 12.68
N ASP A 26 9.25 -8.23 12.21
CA ASP A 26 9.78 -9.59 12.05
C ASP A 26 10.97 -9.61 11.09
N ASP A 27 12.01 -10.38 11.42
CA ASP A 27 13.23 -10.50 10.61
C ASP A 27 12.92 -11.00 9.18
N ASP A 28 11.86 -11.83 9.04
CA ASP A 28 11.39 -12.33 7.75
C ASP A 28 10.81 -11.21 6.88
N ALA A 29 10.17 -10.19 7.48
CA ALA A 29 9.68 -9.02 6.77
C ALA A 29 10.84 -8.10 6.34
N LEU A 30 11.87 -7.96 7.16
CA LEU A 30 13.09 -7.20 6.81
C LEU A 30 13.85 -7.86 5.66
N LEU A 31 13.95 -9.20 5.67
CA LEU A 31 14.53 -9.98 4.58
C LEU A 31 13.73 -9.83 3.30
N LEU A 32 12.40 -9.81 3.36
CA LEU A 32 11.54 -9.56 2.20
C LEU A 32 11.80 -8.16 1.62
N ILE A 33 11.85 -7.12 2.46
CA ILE A 33 12.11 -5.74 2.04
C ILE A 33 13.50 -5.62 1.40
N PHE A 34 14.52 -6.21 2.03
CA PHE A 34 15.88 -6.22 1.50
C PHE A 34 15.96 -6.97 0.17
N PHE A 35 15.33 -8.14 0.06
CA PHE A 35 15.30 -8.92 -1.17
C PHE A 35 14.58 -8.15 -2.29
N VAL A 36 13.46 -7.49 -2.00
CA VAL A 36 12.76 -6.63 -2.95
C VAL A 36 13.62 -5.43 -3.37
N ALA A 37 14.32 -4.78 -2.44
CA ALA A 37 15.24 -3.68 -2.76
C ALA A 37 16.43 -4.15 -3.62
N CYS A 38 16.98 -5.33 -3.34
CA CYS A 38 18.01 -5.96 -4.16
C CYS A 38 17.50 -6.35 -5.54
N LEU A 39 16.29 -6.90 -5.66
CA LEU A 39 15.66 -7.20 -6.93
C LEU A 39 15.39 -5.93 -7.74
N ILE A 40 14.92 -4.86 -7.12
CA ILE A 40 14.75 -3.55 -7.76
C ILE A 40 16.12 -3.00 -8.19
N GLY A 41 17.14 -3.11 -7.36
CA GLY A 41 18.51 -2.70 -7.68
C GLY A 41 19.12 -3.49 -8.85
N LEU A 42 18.98 -4.81 -8.84
CA LEU A 42 19.38 -5.73 -9.91
C LEU A 42 18.60 -5.48 -11.19
N TRP A 43 17.30 -5.21 -11.08
CA TRP A 43 16.46 -4.85 -12.21
C TRP A 43 16.87 -3.48 -12.79
N ILE A 44 17.12 -2.46 -11.97
CA ILE A 44 17.66 -1.17 -12.40
C ILE A 44 19.04 -1.36 -13.06
N TYR A 45 19.89 -2.22 -12.50
CA TYR A 45 21.21 -2.51 -13.06
C TYR A 45 21.11 -3.24 -14.40
N TYR A 46 20.30 -4.30 -14.48
CA TYR A 46 20.07 -5.10 -15.68
C TYR A 46 19.45 -4.27 -16.79
N THR A 47 18.46 -3.44 -16.46
CA THR A 47 17.79 -2.55 -17.42
C THR A 47 18.72 -1.47 -17.92
N ARG A 48 19.55 -0.88 -17.04
CA ARG A 48 20.64 0.03 -17.44
C ARG A 48 21.67 -0.65 -18.34
N ARG A 49 22.00 -1.92 -18.08
CA ARG A 49 22.98 -2.71 -18.84
C ARG A 49 22.43 -3.17 -20.20
N HIS A 50 21.14 -3.49 -20.30
CA HIS A 50 20.46 -3.92 -21.52
C HIS A 50 19.89 -2.75 -22.35
N ARG A 51 20.35 -1.52 -22.12
CA ARG A 51 19.97 -0.29 -22.88
C ARG A 51 20.49 -0.22 -24.32
N ASN A 52 20.63 -1.35 -25.02
CA ASN A 52 21.05 -1.38 -26.42
C ASN A 52 19.87 -1.63 -27.36
N ILE A 53 18.89 -0.72 -27.36
CA ILE A 53 17.91 -0.64 -28.45
C ILE A 53 18.26 0.56 -29.32
N THR A 54 18.99 0.26 -30.38
CA THR A 54 19.21 1.11 -31.56
C THR A 54 17.91 1.20 -32.35
N ILE A 55 17.37 2.42 -32.48
CA ILE A 55 16.35 2.89 -33.46
C ILE A 55 15.28 1.84 -33.83
N HIS A 56 14.05 2.09 -33.38
CA HIS A 56 12.90 1.20 -33.63
C HIS A 56 12.76 0.82 -35.12
N PRO A 57 12.48 -0.46 -35.45
CA PRO A 57 12.47 -0.97 -36.83
C PRO A 57 11.61 -0.16 -37.80
N ASP A 58 10.44 0.33 -37.37
CA ASP A 58 9.53 1.11 -38.21
C ASP A 58 10.13 2.42 -38.74
N ASN A 59 11.06 3.02 -38.01
CA ASN A 59 11.71 4.27 -38.41
C ASN A 59 13.05 4.03 -39.12
N GLN A 60 13.49 2.79 -39.28
CA GLN A 60 14.74 2.48 -39.97
C GLN A 60 14.71 2.97 -41.42
N GLN A 61 13.56 2.87 -42.10
CA GLN A 61 13.40 3.36 -43.47
C GLN A 61 13.45 4.89 -43.57
N GLU A 62 12.81 5.61 -42.65
CA GLU A 62 12.85 7.09 -42.62
C GLU A 62 14.26 7.60 -42.27
N VAL A 63 14.93 6.94 -41.32
CA VAL A 63 16.32 7.21 -40.97
C VAL A 63 17.25 6.94 -42.15
N GLU A 64 17.01 5.85 -42.89
CA GLU A 64 17.80 5.51 -44.07
C GLU A 64 17.60 6.53 -45.20
N LEU A 65 16.37 6.96 -45.46
CA LEU A 65 16.09 8.02 -46.44
C LEU A 65 16.74 9.35 -46.08
N LEU A 66 16.72 9.72 -44.79
CA LEU A 66 17.39 10.92 -44.31
C LEU A 66 18.91 10.78 -44.42
N ARG A 67 19.49 9.63 -44.06
CA ARG A 67 20.93 9.35 -44.25
C ARG A 67 21.35 9.44 -45.71
N GLN A 68 20.59 8.84 -46.62
CA GLN A 68 20.83 8.93 -48.06
C GLN A 68 20.80 10.38 -48.55
N ARG A 69 19.87 11.20 -48.02
CA ARG A 69 19.82 12.64 -48.33
C ARG A 69 21.04 13.39 -47.79
N SER A 70 21.50 13.06 -46.58
CA SER A 70 22.69 13.66 -45.98
C SER A 70 23.97 13.25 -46.72
N GLU A 71 24.07 12.01 -47.19
CA GLU A 71 25.22 11.47 -47.95
C GLU A 71 25.28 12.01 -49.39
N ASP A 72 24.16 12.07 -50.11
CA ASP A 72 24.06 12.68 -51.45
C ASP A 72 24.45 14.18 -51.43
N HIS A 73 24.26 14.83 -50.29
CA HIS A 73 24.68 16.21 -50.05
C HIS A 73 26.15 16.36 -49.63
N GLY A 74 26.81 15.28 -49.21
CA GLY A 74 28.22 15.24 -48.80
C GLY A 74 29.21 15.15 -49.97
N ASP A 75 28.84 14.48 -51.07
CA ASP A 75 29.72 14.30 -52.24
C ASP A 75 29.83 15.55 -53.13
N THR A 76 28.95 16.53 -52.97
CA THR A 76 29.00 17.79 -53.74
C THR A 76 29.89 18.87 -53.12
N HIS A 77 30.56 18.61 -51.99
CA HIS A 77 31.40 19.62 -51.31
C HIS A 77 32.75 19.90 -51.98
N SER A 78 33.15 19.16 -53.04
CA SER A 78 34.44 19.37 -53.72
C SER A 78 34.36 20.11 -55.06
N ARG A 79 33.16 20.34 -55.62
CA ARG A 79 33.02 21.04 -56.91
C ARG A 79 31.70 21.81 -56.97
N ARG A 80 31.73 23.12 -56.73
CA ARG A 80 31.08 24.15 -57.57
C ARG A 80 31.22 25.52 -56.94
N THR A 81 32.23 26.24 -57.43
CA THR A 81 32.24 27.69 -57.50
C THR A 81 31.11 28.17 -58.44
N SER A 82 30.53 29.32 -58.09
CA SER A 82 29.71 30.22 -58.91
C SER A 82 28.26 29.85 -59.30
N SER A 83 27.36 30.71 -58.80
CA SER A 83 26.24 31.38 -59.51
C SER A 83 24.78 31.06 -59.12
N SER A 84 24.14 32.14 -58.63
CA SER A 84 22.72 32.53 -58.68
C SER A 84 21.62 31.74 -57.94
N HIS A 85 21.24 32.35 -56.82
CA HIS A 85 19.87 32.74 -56.39
C HIS A 85 18.92 31.69 -55.78
N SER A 86 18.60 31.98 -54.51
CA SER A 86 17.42 31.63 -53.71
C SER A 86 17.36 30.25 -53.04
N GLY A 87 17.54 30.24 -51.70
CA GLY A 87 16.73 29.38 -50.83
C GLY A 87 17.41 28.30 -49.98
N ARG A 88 18.74 28.17 -49.95
CA ARG A 88 19.40 27.15 -49.10
C ARG A 88 20.83 27.52 -48.72
N SER A 89 20.99 28.53 -47.86
CA SER A 89 22.24 28.65 -47.08
C SER A 89 22.25 27.47 -46.10
N ARG A 90 23.02 26.43 -46.40
CA ARG A 90 23.45 25.46 -45.39
C ARG A 90 24.09 26.29 -44.26
N GLN A 91 23.42 26.35 -43.12
CA GLN A 91 23.91 27.10 -41.98
C GLN A 91 25.02 26.26 -41.36
N ASP A 92 26.27 26.61 -41.66
CA ASP A 92 27.45 26.07 -40.94
C ASP A 92 27.50 26.61 -39.49
N THR A 93 26.61 27.56 -39.19
CA THR A 93 26.46 28.23 -37.90
C THR A 93 25.35 27.61 -37.08
N CYS A 94 25.63 27.27 -35.83
CA CYS A 94 24.60 26.75 -34.94
C CYS A 94 23.60 27.85 -34.55
N PRO A 95 22.28 27.69 -34.77
CA PRO A 95 21.29 28.69 -34.38
C PRO A 95 21.14 28.90 -32.86
N ILE A 96 21.76 28.04 -32.03
CA ILE A 96 21.68 28.09 -30.57
C ILE A 96 22.88 28.83 -29.98
N CYS A 97 24.11 28.45 -30.35
CA CYS A 97 25.34 29.07 -29.83
C CYS A 97 25.93 30.14 -30.76
N LEU A 98 25.47 30.23 -32.01
CA LEU A 98 25.96 31.16 -33.03
C LEU A 98 27.44 30.94 -33.41
N GLU A 99 27.99 29.76 -33.08
CA GLU A 99 29.37 29.38 -33.43
C GLU A 99 29.44 28.67 -34.78
N ASP A 100 30.56 28.91 -35.48
CA ASP A 100 31.00 28.29 -36.72
C ASP A 100 32.39 27.65 -36.51
N PRO A 101 32.65 26.41 -36.92
CA PRO A 101 31.72 25.45 -37.53
C PRO A 101 30.90 24.66 -36.49
N LEU A 102 29.85 23.98 -36.96
CA LEU A 102 29.05 23.03 -36.17
C LEU A 102 29.91 21.88 -35.60
N ALA A 103 30.13 21.87 -34.28
CA ALA A 103 30.82 20.78 -33.59
C ALA A 103 29.88 19.58 -33.33
N LEU A 104 30.31 18.37 -33.69
CA LEU A 104 29.56 17.12 -33.57
C LEU A 104 28.12 17.30 -34.08
N CYS A 105 28.00 17.68 -35.35
CA CYS A 105 26.75 18.11 -35.97
C CYS A 105 25.62 17.08 -35.79
N VAL A 106 24.42 17.58 -35.45
CA VAL A 106 23.20 16.78 -35.34
C VAL A 106 22.09 17.40 -36.19
N GLU A 107 21.47 16.57 -37.03
CA GLU A 107 20.36 16.94 -37.90
C GLU A 107 19.02 16.46 -37.31
N THR A 108 18.00 17.30 -37.43
CA THR A 108 16.60 16.96 -37.05
C THR A 108 15.82 16.42 -38.24
N ASN A 109 14.70 15.72 -38.01
CA ASN A 109 13.78 15.29 -39.08
C ASN A 109 13.28 16.43 -40.01
N CYS A 110 13.27 17.68 -39.53
CA CYS A 110 12.94 18.86 -40.35
C CYS A 110 14.13 19.43 -41.14
N GLY A 111 15.32 18.82 -41.06
CA GLY A 111 16.52 19.19 -41.81
C GLY A 111 17.32 20.36 -41.24
N HIS A 112 17.02 20.82 -40.03
CA HIS A 112 17.81 21.86 -39.35
C HIS A 112 18.98 21.24 -38.58
N LEU A 113 20.15 21.89 -38.65
CA LEU A 113 21.43 21.45 -38.10
C LEU A 113 21.80 22.22 -36.83
N PHE A 114 22.41 21.52 -35.86
CA PHE A 114 22.86 22.10 -34.59
C PHE A 114 24.15 21.44 -34.11
N CYS A 115 24.92 22.13 -33.26
CA CYS A 115 25.97 21.48 -32.50
C CYS A 115 25.35 20.41 -31.59
N GLY A 116 25.98 19.24 -31.49
CA GLY A 116 25.41 18.11 -30.75
C GLY A 116 25.14 18.43 -29.29
N LYS A 117 26.05 19.14 -28.61
CA LYS A 117 25.85 19.57 -27.23
C LYS A 117 24.68 20.56 -27.08
N CYS A 118 24.52 21.48 -28.03
CA CYS A 118 23.49 22.51 -27.98
C CYS A 118 22.08 21.90 -28.05
N ILE A 119 21.84 21.04 -29.03
CA ILE A 119 20.50 20.46 -29.22
C ILE A 119 20.12 19.49 -28.08
N ILE A 120 21.08 18.72 -27.56
CA ILE A 120 20.84 17.82 -26.41
C ILE A 120 20.57 18.62 -25.14
N THR A 121 21.30 19.71 -24.91
CA THR A 121 21.09 20.59 -23.76
C THR A 121 19.73 21.28 -23.86
N PHE A 122 19.41 21.83 -25.04
CA PHE A 122 18.12 22.44 -25.33
C PHE A 122 16.95 21.48 -25.06
N TRP A 123 17.07 20.24 -25.54
CA TRP A 123 16.10 19.19 -25.25
C TRP A 123 15.91 18.97 -23.75
N LYS A 124 17.00 18.83 -22.98
CA LYS A 124 16.95 18.59 -21.53
C LYS A 124 16.31 19.72 -20.72
N PHE A 125 16.47 20.97 -21.16
CA PHE A 125 15.96 22.14 -20.43
C PHE A 125 14.54 22.54 -20.83
N GLN A 126 14.19 22.47 -22.12
CA GLN A 126 12.97 23.10 -22.65
C GLN A 126 11.81 22.13 -22.84
N SER A 127 12.07 20.82 -22.86
CA SER A 127 10.98 19.84 -22.96
C SER A 127 10.42 19.53 -21.57
N ASN A 128 9.11 19.75 -21.39
CA ASN A 128 8.36 18.97 -20.42
C ASN A 128 8.57 17.52 -20.84
N TRP A 129 9.12 16.66 -19.99
CA TRP A 129 9.62 15.34 -20.38
C TRP A 129 8.64 14.52 -21.24
N MET A 130 7.33 14.76 -21.09
CA MET A 130 6.26 14.11 -21.85
C MET A 130 6.00 14.69 -23.25
N SER A 131 6.30 15.97 -23.50
CA SER A 131 6.16 16.59 -24.82
C SER A 131 7.54 16.65 -25.47
N GLY A 132 7.75 15.92 -26.57
CA GLY A 132 9.04 15.87 -27.25
C GLY A 132 9.63 17.22 -27.67
N LEU A 133 10.79 17.20 -28.32
CA LEU A 133 11.49 18.42 -28.75
C LEU A 133 10.76 19.10 -29.92
N LYS A 134 10.52 20.42 -29.82
CA LYS A 134 10.16 21.25 -30.99
C LYS A 134 11.41 21.90 -31.56
N CYS A 135 11.55 21.91 -32.88
CA CYS A 135 12.70 22.49 -33.55
C CYS A 135 12.83 24.00 -33.19
N PRO A 136 14.01 24.49 -32.74
CA PRO A 136 14.23 25.91 -32.46
C PRO A 136 13.98 26.84 -33.64
N VAL A 137 14.16 26.35 -34.87
CA VAL A 137 14.07 27.15 -36.10
C VAL A 137 12.64 27.16 -36.65
N CYS A 138 12.09 25.99 -36.98
CA CYS A 138 10.78 25.88 -37.65
C CYS A 138 9.63 25.47 -36.73
N ARG A 139 9.89 25.21 -35.44
CA ARG A 139 8.90 24.76 -34.43
C ARG A 139 8.20 23.43 -34.73
N GLN A 140 8.60 22.71 -35.79
CA GLN A 140 8.11 21.37 -36.09
C GLN A 140 8.48 20.39 -34.97
N GLN A 141 7.61 19.39 -34.74
CA GLN A 141 7.86 18.32 -33.79
C GLN A 141 9.03 17.45 -34.28
N VAL A 142 10.07 17.34 -33.44
CA VAL A 142 11.22 16.47 -33.69
C VAL A 142 10.92 15.09 -33.15
N THR A 143 11.03 14.09 -34.02
CA THR A 143 10.83 12.66 -33.73
C THR A 143 12.13 11.86 -33.83
N VAL A 144 13.11 12.36 -34.60
CA VAL A 144 14.42 11.75 -34.78
C VAL A 144 15.53 12.79 -34.88
N LEU A 145 16.67 12.45 -34.29
CA LEU A 145 17.95 13.14 -34.38
C LEU A 145 18.98 12.24 -35.06
N LEU A 146 19.75 12.79 -35.99
CA LEU A 146 20.75 12.08 -36.77
C LEU A 146 22.13 12.68 -36.51
N ASN A 147 23.13 11.83 -36.25
CA ASN A 147 24.50 12.29 -36.12
C ASN A 147 25.09 12.53 -37.51
N CYS A 148 25.51 13.75 -37.80
CA CYS A 148 26.10 14.17 -39.06
C CYS A 148 27.58 14.54 -38.87
N PHE A 149 28.33 13.69 -38.15
CA PHE A 149 29.75 13.93 -37.84
C PHE A 149 30.61 13.93 -39.10
N THR A 150 31.62 14.79 -39.16
CA THR A 150 32.57 14.84 -40.28
C THR A 150 33.45 13.59 -40.32
N ALA A 151 34.14 13.36 -41.43
CA ALA A 151 35.09 12.26 -41.55
C ALA A 151 36.22 12.37 -40.51
N GLU A 152 36.71 13.59 -40.21
CA GLU A 152 37.72 13.80 -39.17
C GLU A 152 37.17 13.50 -37.77
N GLU A 153 35.95 13.93 -37.46
CA GLU A 153 35.32 13.68 -36.14
C GLU A 153 35.03 12.19 -35.89
N ARG A 154 34.75 11.42 -36.95
CA ARG A 154 34.57 9.95 -36.86
C ARG A 154 35.89 9.22 -36.67
N ALA A 155 36.95 9.69 -37.32
CA ALA A 155 38.29 9.11 -37.23
C ALA A 155 39.01 9.48 -35.92
N ALA A 156 38.61 10.58 -35.29
CA ALA A 156 39.16 11.02 -34.01
C ALA A 156 38.87 10.00 -32.89
N PRO A 157 39.82 9.81 -31.94
CA PRO A 157 39.61 8.94 -30.79
C PRO A 157 38.35 9.34 -30.00
N ASP A 158 37.70 8.36 -29.37
CA ASP A 158 36.47 8.56 -28.59
C ASP A 158 36.66 9.65 -27.52
N SER A 159 36.17 10.86 -27.82
CA SER A 159 36.16 11.96 -26.86
C SER A 159 34.93 11.85 -25.96
N ASN A 160 35.05 12.30 -24.71
CA ASN A 160 33.92 12.35 -23.77
C ASN A 160 32.73 13.16 -24.35
N ASP A 161 33.05 14.18 -25.13
CA ASP A 161 32.08 15.02 -25.83
C ASP A 161 31.31 14.25 -26.91
N ARG A 162 32.02 13.46 -27.74
CA ARG A 162 31.40 12.60 -28.75
C ARG A 162 30.48 11.58 -28.09
N GLN A 163 30.95 10.93 -27.03
CA GLN A 163 30.16 9.94 -26.29
C GLN A 163 28.89 10.56 -25.65
N THR A 164 29.00 11.79 -25.13
CA THR A 164 27.86 12.52 -24.56
C THR A 164 26.81 12.83 -25.62
N VAL A 165 27.22 13.29 -26.80
CA VAL A 165 26.31 13.58 -27.92
C VAL A 165 25.66 12.29 -28.44
N VAL A 166 26.45 11.25 -28.70
CA VAL A 166 25.96 9.95 -29.18
C VAL A 166 24.93 9.36 -28.22
N ASN A 167 25.22 9.37 -26.92
CA ASN A 167 24.30 8.86 -25.91
C ASN A 167 23.04 9.74 -25.79
N GLY A 168 23.18 11.06 -25.89
CA GLY A 168 22.05 11.98 -25.90
C GLY A 168 21.11 11.74 -27.08
N VAL A 169 21.66 11.57 -28.29
CA VAL A 169 20.89 11.30 -29.51
C VAL A 169 20.21 9.93 -29.41
N LYS A 170 20.92 8.90 -28.92
CA LYS A 170 20.32 7.58 -28.65
C LYS A 170 19.17 7.67 -27.64
N ASP A 171 19.35 8.40 -26.54
CA ASP A 171 18.31 8.58 -25.53
C ASP A 171 17.11 9.35 -26.07
N PHE A 172 17.33 10.37 -26.90
CA PHE A 172 16.26 11.11 -27.56
C PHE A 172 15.47 10.23 -28.52
N ASN A 173 16.16 9.56 -29.46
CA ASN A 173 15.52 8.72 -30.46
C ASN A 173 14.74 7.58 -29.81
N ARG A 174 15.32 6.92 -28.80
CA ARG A 174 14.61 5.89 -28.01
C ARG A 174 13.29 6.42 -27.44
N ARG A 175 13.19 7.71 -27.14
CA ARG A 175 12.02 8.35 -26.51
C ARG A 175 10.97 8.88 -27.46
N PHE A 176 11.38 9.38 -28.61
CA PHE A 176 10.49 10.18 -29.47
C PHE A 176 10.40 9.67 -30.91
N SER A 177 11.09 8.56 -31.24
CA SER A 177 10.90 7.82 -32.49
C SER A 177 9.49 7.22 -32.52
N SER A 178 8.58 7.96 -33.17
CA SER A 178 7.22 7.70 -33.72
C SER A 178 6.56 6.29 -33.67
N ALA A 179 6.79 5.47 -32.65
CA ALA A 179 5.95 4.33 -32.29
C ALA A 179 5.28 4.58 -30.94
N GLN A 180 4.06 4.07 -30.76
CA GLN A 180 3.42 4.04 -29.45
C GLN A 180 4.29 3.22 -28.50
N ARG A 181 5.00 3.89 -27.58
CA ARG A 181 5.85 3.22 -26.61
C ARG A 181 5.00 2.31 -25.75
N THR A 182 5.45 1.07 -25.55
CA THR A 182 4.75 0.15 -24.66
C THR A 182 4.83 0.66 -23.22
N TRP A 183 3.80 0.38 -22.41
CA TRP A 183 3.78 0.77 -20.99
C TRP A 183 5.04 0.34 -20.24
N LEU A 184 5.61 -0.83 -20.59
CA LEU A 184 6.87 -1.35 -20.03
C LEU A 184 8.06 -0.40 -20.22
N GLU A 185 8.22 0.21 -21.40
CA GLU A 185 9.31 1.16 -21.68
C GLU A 185 9.21 2.42 -20.82
N TYR A 186 7.99 2.89 -20.56
CA TYR A 186 7.77 3.98 -19.62
C TYR A 186 8.20 3.59 -18.21
N PHE A 187 7.83 2.40 -17.74
CA PHE A 187 8.23 1.88 -16.43
C PHE A 187 9.77 1.82 -16.28
N TYR A 188 10.50 1.42 -17.32
CA TYR A 188 11.97 1.36 -17.28
C TYR A 188 12.66 2.73 -17.17
N ASP A 189 12.02 3.82 -17.61
CA ASP A 189 12.60 5.16 -17.52
C ASP A 189 12.27 5.87 -16.18
N ILE A 190 11.29 5.38 -15.39
CA ILE A 190 10.87 5.95 -14.08
C ILE A 190 12.04 6.22 -13.10
N PRO A 191 13.04 5.33 -12.92
CA PRO A 191 14.14 5.57 -11.98
C PRO A 191 14.96 6.83 -12.26
N VAL A 192 15.01 7.26 -13.53
CA VAL A 192 15.71 8.49 -13.94
C VAL A 192 14.84 9.73 -13.69
N LEU A 193 13.52 9.56 -13.73
CA LEU A 193 12.52 10.61 -13.56
C LEU A 193 12.21 10.93 -12.10
N ILE A 194 12.36 9.95 -11.19
CA ILE A 194 12.04 10.10 -9.76
C ILE A 194 12.64 11.37 -9.13
N PRO A 195 13.94 11.70 -9.31
CA PRO A 195 14.52 12.89 -8.69
C PRO A 195 13.91 14.21 -9.17
N TYR A 196 13.42 14.25 -10.42
CA TYR A 196 12.76 15.42 -11.00
C TYR A 196 11.32 15.53 -10.48
N ILE A 197 10.59 14.41 -10.46
CA ILE A 197 9.20 14.35 -9.95
C ILE A 197 9.17 14.74 -8.48
N ILE A 198 10.09 14.23 -7.65
CA ILE A 198 10.19 14.58 -6.23
C ILE A 198 10.35 16.10 -6.06
N ARG A 199 11.28 16.72 -6.78
CA ARG A 199 11.51 18.18 -6.71
C ARG A 199 10.28 18.99 -7.11
N GLN A 200 9.52 18.52 -8.09
CA GLN A 200 8.33 19.22 -8.57
C GLN A 200 7.11 19.02 -7.64
N VAL A 201 6.98 17.85 -7.01
CA VAL A 201 5.94 17.56 -6.00
C VAL A 201 6.14 18.40 -4.72
N PHE A 202 7.39 18.68 -4.34
CA PHE A 202 7.70 19.55 -3.20
C PHE A 202 7.71 21.05 -3.53
N SER A 203 7.24 21.46 -4.72
CA SER A 203 7.02 22.87 -5.05
C SER A 203 5.63 23.36 -4.61
N ALA A 204 5.42 24.69 -4.54
CA ALA A 204 4.16 25.28 -4.08
C ALA A 204 2.94 24.85 -4.92
N GLU A 205 3.09 24.63 -6.22
CA GLU A 205 2.05 24.09 -7.10
C GLU A 205 1.88 22.56 -6.95
N GLY A 206 2.96 21.86 -6.57
CA GLY A 206 2.98 20.41 -6.35
C GLY A 206 2.26 19.94 -5.08
N LEU A 207 2.01 20.83 -4.12
CA LEU A 207 1.36 20.49 -2.85
C LEU A 207 -0.06 19.93 -3.04
N ALA A 208 -0.80 20.45 -4.02
CA ALA A 208 -2.14 19.95 -4.36
C ALA A 208 -2.07 18.54 -4.97
N LEU A 209 -1.05 18.26 -5.79
CA LEU A 209 -0.78 16.93 -6.33
C LEU A 209 -0.36 15.96 -5.23
N ALA A 210 0.48 16.39 -4.29
CA ALA A 210 0.87 15.60 -3.13
C ALA A 210 -0.34 15.20 -2.27
N TYR A 211 -1.28 16.12 -2.06
CA TYR A 211 -2.54 15.84 -1.34
C TYR A 211 -3.42 14.83 -2.06
N ARG A 212 -3.54 14.92 -3.39
CA ARG A 212 -4.30 13.96 -4.21
C ARG A 212 -3.64 12.59 -4.21
N LEU A 213 -2.31 12.53 -4.34
CA LEU A 213 -1.56 11.28 -4.26
C LEU A 213 -1.68 10.62 -2.88
N ARG A 214 -1.66 11.40 -1.81
CA ARG A 214 -1.93 10.90 -0.45
C ARG A 214 -3.31 10.24 -0.35
N ALA A 215 -4.35 10.88 -0.89
CA ALA A 215 -5.68 10.30 -0.91
C ALA A 215 -5.72 8.98 -1.71
N ILE A 216 -5.06 8.93 -2.87
CA ILE A 216 -4.97 7.70 -3.68
C ILE A 216 -4.25 6.58 -2.94
N VAL A 217 -3.12 6.87 -2.28
CA VAL A 217 -2.39 5.87 -1.47
C VAL A 217 -3.25 5.34 -0.34
N LEU A 218 -4.00 6.22 0.35
CA LEU A 218 -4.93 5.81 1.40
C LEU A 218 -6.08 4.95 0.84
N MET A 219 -6.64 5.30 -0.32
CA MET A 219 -7.67 4.51 -0.97
C MET A 219 -7.15 3.13 -1.41
N ILE A 220 -5.93 3.06 -1.94
CA ILE A 220 -5.29 1.78 -2.29
C ILE A 220 -5.04 0.95 -1.02
N ALA A 221 -4.60 1.57 0.07
CA ALA A 221 -4.42 0.88 1.35
C ALA A 221 -5.74 0.32 1.89
N VAL A 222 -6.84 1.07 1.79
CA VAL A 222 -8.19 0.61 2.17
C VAL A 222 -8.66 -0.53 1.28
N ILE A 223 -8.46 -0.44 -0.04
CA ILE A 223 -8.82 -1.51 -0.99
C ILE A 223 -7.98 -2.76 -0.73
N ALA A 224 -6.67 -2.61 -0.53
CA ALA A 224 -5.77 -3.71 -0.20
C ALA A 224 -6.15 -4.36 1.13
N TYR A 225 -6.58 -3.58 2.13
CA TYR A 225 -7.13 -4.08 3.38
C TYR A 225 -8.42 -4.91 3.16
N VAL A 226 -9.37 -4.41 2.35
CA VAL A 226 -10.64 -5.12 2.06
C VAL A 226 -10.44 -6.39 1.23
N ILE A 227 -9.45 -6.42 0.33
CA ILE A 227 -9.17 -7.57 -0.55
C ILE A 227 -8.23 -8.58 0.13
N SER A 228 -7.49 -8.18 1.17
CA SER A 228 -6.57 -9.07 1.87
C SER A 228 -7.34 -10.17 2.63
N PRO A 229 -7.03 -11.46 2.39
CA PRO A 229 -7.59 -12.56 3.18
C PRO A 229 -6.99 -12.66 4.59
N PHE A 230 -6.04 -11.78 4.93
CA PHE A 230 -5.42 -11.66 6.25
C PHE A 230 -5.63 -10.24 6.79
N ASP A 231 -6.26 -10.13 7.96
CA ASP A 231 -6.39 -8.87 8.72
C ASP A 231 -5.01 -8.41 9.20
N ILE A 232 -4.44 -7.40 8.53
CA ILE A 232 -3.16 -6.76 8.93
C ILE A 232 -3.32 -5.90 10.21
N LEU A 233 -4.55 -5.74 10.70
CA LEU A 233 -4.86 -5.20 12.03
C LEU A 233 -5.40 -6.34 12.91
N PRO A 234 -4.53 -7.08 13.62
CA PRO A 234 -5.00 -8.07 14.57
C PRO A 234 -5.77 -7.38 15.70
N GLU A 235 -6.83 -8.04 16.17
CA GLU A 235 -7.68 -7.61 17.28
C GLU A 235 -6.94 -7.33 18.61
N SER A 236 -5.63 -7.61 18.65
CA SER A 236 -4.72 -7.35 19.77
C SER A 236 -4.29 -5.89 19.93
N VAL A 237 -4.46 -5.02 18.94
CA VAL A 237 -4.04 -3.61 19.07
C VAL A 237 -5.00 -2.76 19.92
N LEU A 238 -6.18 -3.29 20.31
CA LEU A 238 -7.16 -2.54 21.11
C LEU A 238 -7.83 -3.26 22.32
N GLY A 239 -7.42 -4.46 22.76
CA GLY A 239 -8.06 -5.00 23.97
C GLY A 239 -7.45 -6.23 24.63
N ILE A 240 -6.87 -6.03 25.82
CA ILE A 240 -6.64 -7.07 26.85
C ILE A 240 -7.92 -7.91 27.06
N PHE A 241 -9.10 -7.29 26.94
CA PHE A 241 -10.39 -7.96 27.09
C PHE A 241 -10.75 -8.90 25.93
N GLY A 242 -10.32 -8.64 24.69
CA GLY A 242 -10.68 -9.48 23.54
C GLY A 242 -10.04 -10.88 23.61
N LEU A 243 -8.77 -10.93 24.01
CA LEU A 243 -8.06 -12.19 24.24
C LEU A 243 -8.68 -12.99 25.41
N ASN A 244 -9.02 -12.31 26.50
CA ASN A 244 -9.64 -12.95 27.66
C ASN A 244 -11.10 -13.39 27.41
N LEU A 245 -11.84 -12.70 26.53
CA LEU A 245 -13.17 -13.16 26.11
C LEU A 245 -13.08 -14.40 25.20
N THR A 246 -12.10 -14.43 24.31
CA THR A 246 -11.87 -15.59 23.42
C THR A 246 -11.57 -16.84 24.24
N THR A 247 -10.69 -16.73 25.25
CA THR A 247 -10.41 -17.84 26.17
C THR A 247 -11.62 -18.21 27.02
N PHE A 248 -12.37 -17.24 27.53
CA PHE A 248 -13.61 -17.46 28.29
C PHE A 248 -14.65 -18.25 27.49
N PHE A 249 -14.84 -17.94 26.20
CA PHE A 249 -15.74 -18.68 25.33
C PHE A 249 -15.20 -20.06 24.93
N GLY A 250 -13.89 -20.15 24.67
CA GLY A 250 -13.22 -21.40 24.30
C GLY A 250 -13.20 -22.45 25.42
N HIS A 251 -13.10 -22.05 26.68
CA HIS A 251 -13.10 -22.96 27.85
C HIS A 251 -14.49 -23.53 28.21
N ARG A 252 -15.55 -23.19 27.47
CA ARG A 252 -16.90 -23.69 27.79
C ARG A 252 -17.14 -25.09 27.24
N ASP A 253 -17.42 -26.02 28.15
CA ASP A 253 -17.95 -27.34 27.81
C ASP A 253 -19.22 -27.21 26.93
N SER A 254 -19.38 -28.17 26.03
CA SER A 254 -20.55 -28.42 25.18
C SER A 254 -21.90 -28.17 25.89
N ARG A 255 -22.07 -28.66 27.11
CA ARG A 255 -23.28 -28.45 27.93
C ARG A 255 -23.50 -26.99 28.33
N ALA A 256 -22.43 -26.27 28.67
CA ALA A 256 -22.54 -24.86 29.05
C ALA A 256 -22.86 -23.95 27.84
N ARG A 257 -22.38 -24.33 26.65
CA ARG A 257 -22.72 -23.65 25.38
C ARG A 257 -24.20 -23.82 25.02
N HIS A 258 -24.80 -24.96 25.35
CA HIS A 258 -26.24 -25.18 25.16
C HIS A 258 -27.11 -24.21 25.97
N TYR A 259 -26.70 -23.86 27.20
CA TYR A 259 -27.46 -22.95 28.06
C TYR A 259 -27.26 -21.45 27.76
N CYS A 260 -26.14 -21.08 27.14
CA CYS A 260 -25.84 -19.69 26.79
C CYS A 260 -25.44 -19.62 25.31
N VAL A 261 -26.40 -19.33 24.43
CA VAL A 261 -26.20 -19.35 22.99
C VAL A 261 -25.73 -17.99 22.48
N TYR A 262 -24.56 -17.99 21.83
CA TYR A 262 -24.04 -16.86 21.04
C TYR A 262 -23.95 -17.27 19.56
N PRO A 263 -23.86 -16.31 18.62
CA PRO A 263 -23.75 -16.61 17.18
C PRO A 263 -22.56 -17.53 16.85
N SER A 264 -21.42 -17.29 17.48
CA SER A 264 -20.26 -18.19 17.51
C SER A 264 -19.48 -18.00 18.82
N TYR A 265 -18.47 -18.85 19.06
CA TYR A 265 -17.56 -18.78 20.22
C TYR A 265 -16.12 -18.57 19.76
N ASP A 266 -15.97 -17.96 18.59
CA ASP A 266 -14.70 -17.62 17.96
C ASP A 266 -14.19 -16.26 18.43
N GLN A 267 -12.99 -15.94 17.95
CA GLN A 267 -12.31 -14.70 18.23
C GLN A 267 -13.09 -13.47 17.70
N GLU A 268 -13.72 -13.58 16.52
CA GLU A 268 -14.54 -12.51 15.95
C GLU A 268 -15.73 -12.15 16.85
N THR A 269 -16.44 -13.15 17.40
CA THR A 269 -17.54 -12.89 18.36
C THR A 269 -17.02 -12.27 19.66
N ALA A 270 -15.84 -12.66 20.13
CA ALA A 270 -15.22 -12.04 21.30
C ALA A 270 -14.91 -10.55 21.05
N ALA A 271 -14.33 -10.20 19.90
CA ALA A 271 -14.06 -8.82 19.53
C ALA A 271 -15.33 -7.97 19.36
N LEU A 272 -16.39 -8.53 18.78
CA LEU A 272 -17.70 -7.89 18.70
C LEU A 272 -18.24 -7.51 20.09
N PHE A 273 -18.02 -8.35 21.10
CA PHE A 273 -18.50 -8.09 22.45
C PHE A 273 -17.66 -7.04 23.19
N CYS A 274 -16.38 -6.89 22.84
CA CYS A 274 -15.51 -5.83 23.33
C CYS A 274 -15.77 -4.46 22.67
N ASN A 275 -16.49 -4.42 21.54
CA ASN A 275 -16.77 -3.19 20.83
C ASN A 275 -17.94 -2.40 21.46
N GLU A 276 -17.61 -1.28 22.12
CA GLU A 276 -18.57 -0.41 22.81
C GLU A 276 -19.65 0.15 21.86
N ARG A 277 -19.29 0.52 20.63
CA ARG A 277 -20.25 1.05 19.64
C ARG A 277 -21.30 0.02 19.24
N VAL A 278 -20.91 -1.26 19.15
CA VAL A 278 -21.82 -2.36 18.82
C VAL A 278 -22.77 -2.64 19.99
N ASN A 279 -22.28 -2.56 21.22
CA ASN A 279 -23.10 -2.75 22.42
C ASN A 279 -24.14 -1.62 22.57
N LEU A 280 -23.73 -0.36 22.40
CA LEU A 280 -24.61 0.81 22.41
C LEU A 280 -25.67 0.77 21.30
N ALA A 281 -25.28 0.39 20.08
CA ALA A 281 -26.21 0.31 18.94
C ALA A 281 -27.30 -0.78 19.11
N ASN A 282 -27.07 -1.78 19.97
CA ASN A 282 -27.99 -2.89 20.20
C ASN A 282 -28.76 -2.80 21.52
N ASP A 283 -28.72 -1.64 22.20
CA ASP A 283 -29.31 -1.46 23.54
C ASP A 283 -28.79 -2.49 24.55
N ARG A 284 -27.51 -2.89 24.46
CA ARG A 284 -26.89 -3.88 25.34
C ARG A 284 -25.78 -3.27 26.18
N LEU A 285 -25.82 -3.55 27.47
CA LEU A 285 -24.73 -3.29 28.41
C LEU A 285 -24.14 -4.64 28.85
N ARG A 286 -22.83 -4.84 28.67
CA ARG A 286 -22.14 -6.06 29.06
C ARG A 286 -21.28 -5.79 30.28
N LEU A 287 -21.49 -6.58 31.32
CA LEU A 287 -20.75 -6.53 32.56
C LEU A 287 -19.84 -7.75 32.62
N ILE A 288 -18.54 -7.52 32.80
CA ILE A 288 -17.52 -8.55 32.89
C ILE A 288 -17.02 -8.59 34.34
N ALA A 289 -16.99 -9.76 34.95
CA ALA A 289 -16.38 -9.97 36.25
C ALA A 289 -14.97 -10.54 36.06
N LEU A 290 -13.99 -9.92 36.70
CA LEU A 290 -12.57 -10.26 36.59
C LEU A 290 -12.02 -10.69 37.94
N ILE A 291 -11.10 -11.65 37.91
CA ILE A 291 -10.18 -11.93 39.02
C ILE A 291 -8.79 -11.47 38.59
N ASN A 292 -8.13 -10.69 39.47
CA ASN A 292 -6.77 -10.16 39.27
C ASN A 292 -6.58 -9.43 37.93
N ASP A 293 -7.63 -8.75 37.45
CA ASP A 293 -7.69 -8.00 36.17
C ASP A 293 -7.38 -8.77 34.89
N ASN A 294 -7.13 -10.08 34.99
CA ASN A 294 -6.68 -10.90 33.87
C ASN A 294 -7.61 -12.08 33.55
N GLU A 295 -8.41 -12.56 34.51
CA GLU A 295 -9.23 -13.74 34.28
C GLU A 295 -10.73 -13.40 34.33
N ILE A 296 -11.44 -13.66 33.23
CA ILE A 296 -12.89 -13.46 33.17
C ILE A 296 -13.59 -14.65 33.80
N VAL A 297 -14.34 -14.37 34.88
CA VAL A 297 -15.06 -15.41 35.62
C VAL A 297 -16.55 -15.40 35.38
N ALA A 298 -17.10 -14.26 34.94
CA ALA A 298 -18.50 -14.15 34.57
C ALA A 298 -18.72 -13.05 33.54
N LEU A 299 -19.78 -13.23 32.74
CA LEU A 299 -20.28 -12.29 31.75
C LEU A 299 -21.78 -12.14 31.96
N SER A 300 -22.26 -10.92 32.21
CA SER A 300 -23.68 -10.62 32.31
C SER A 300 -24.08 -9.62 31.24
N THR A 301 -25.13 -9.95 30.48
CA THR A 301 -25.67 -9.07 29.44
C THR A 301 -26.98 -8.46 29.91
N LEU A 302 -27.02 -7.15 29.99
CA LEU A 302 -28.22 -6.35 30.22
C LEU A 302 -28.73 -5.85 28.86
N THR A 303 -29.97 -6.15 28.51
CA THR A 303 -30.64 -5.64 27.30
C THR A 303 -31.72 -4.67 27.71
N LEU A 304 -31.63 -3.42 27.26
CA LEU A 304 -32.53 -2.32 27.65
C LEU A 304 -33.83 -2.32 26.84
N SER A 305 -33.86 -3.05 25.72
CA SER A 305 -35.05 -3.26 24.90
C SER A 305 -35.80 -4.54 25.30
N ILE A 306 -37.13 -4.41 25.36
CA ILE A 306 -38.06 -5.53 25.58
C ILE A 306 -38.61 -5.98 24.24
N ARG A 307 -38.83 -7.29 24.08
CA ARG A 307 -39.48 -7.83 22.89
C ARG A 307 -41.01 -7.73 23.01
N ASN A 308 -41.69 -7.54 21.88
CA ASN A 308 -43.16 -7.38 21.86
C ASN A 308 -43.92 -8.60 22.40
N ASP A 309 -43.38 -9.81 22.23
CA ASP A 309 -43.94 -11.06 22.76
C ASP A 309 -43.87 -11.13 24.30
N GLU A 310 -42.77 -10.68 24.90
CA GLU A 310 -42.62 -10.59 26.36
C GLU A 310 -43.56 -9.52 26.96
N HIS A 311 -43.73 -8.38 26.27
CA HIS A 311 -44.67 -7.32 26.71
C HIS A 311 -46.10 -7.85 26.85
N GLU A 312 -46.58 -8.60 25.85
CA GLU A 312 -47.94 -9.16 25.87
C GLU A 312 -48.08 -10.28 26.91
N LEU A 313 -47.08 -11.14 27.08
CA LEU A 313 -47.11 -12.23 28.05
C LEU A 313 -47.30 -11.73 29.50
N PHE A 314 -46.51 -10.74 29.93
CA PHE A 314 -46.59 -10.20 31.30
C PHE A 314 -47.82 -9.33 31.51
N ARG A 315 -48.26 -8.60 30.47
CA ARG A 315 -49.50 -7.81 30.52
C ARG A 315 -50.73 -8.70 30.72
N ILE A 316 -50.86 -9.76 29.93
CA ILE A 316 -52.02 -10.66 29.94
C ILE A 316 -52.03 -11.54 31.19
N ASN A 317 -50.92 -12.19 31.52
CA ASN A 317 -50.90 -13.23 32.57
C ASN A 317 -50.63 -12.70 33.97
N ARG A 318 -49.94 -11.56 34.10
CA ARG A 318 -49.49 -11.02 35.40
C ARG A 318 -50.00 -9.62 35.70
N LYS A 319 -50.67 -8.94 34.75
CA LYS A 319 -51.12 -7.54 34.86
C LYS A 319 -49.97 -6.56 35.19
N ILE A 320 -48.75 -6.90 34.76
CA ILE A 320 -47.56 -6.05 34.92
C ILE A 320 -47.32 -5.32 33.61
N TYR A 321 -47.19 -3.99 33.68
CA TYR A 321 -46.91 -3.14 32.52
C TYR A 321 -45.41 -2.88 32.43
N LEU A 322 -44.75 -3.61 31.55
CA LEU A 322 -43.33 -3.47 31.29
C LEU A 322 -43.09 -2.43 30.20
N ASN A 323 -42.05 -1.62 30.33
CA ASN A 323 -41.66 -0.66 29.30
C ASN A 323 -40.14 -0.52 29.24
N ASN A 324 -39.59 -0.13 28.08
CA ASN A 324 -38.14 -0.03 27.87
C ASN A 324 -37.47 0.97 28.83
N ASN A 325 -38.21 1.96 29.34
CA ASN A 325 -37.66 2.96 30.26
C ASN A 325 -37.49 2.41 31.68
N SER A 326 -38.38 1.53 32.14
CA SER A 326 -38.41 1.01 33.51
C SER A 326 -37.91 -0.43 33.64
N THR A 327 -37.69 -1.14 32.52
CA THR A 327 -37.38 -2.57 32.53
C THR A 327 -36.04 -2.84 31.85
N VAL A 328 -35.33 -3.85 32.34
CA VAL A 328 -34.11 -4.36 31.73
C VAL A 328 -34.10 -5.88 31.77
N ARG A 329 -33.58 -6.49 30.71
CA ARG A 329 -33.45 -7.94 30.58
C ARG A 329 -32.04 -8.39 30.92
N LEU A 330 -31.89 -9.41 31.74
CA LEU A 330 -30.62 -9.97 32.19
C LEU A 330 -30.40 -11.37 31.62
N ASN A 331 -29.21 -11.60 31.09
CA ASN A 331 -28.69 -12.92 30.75
C ASN A 331 -27.31 -13.11 31.40
N PRO A 332 -27.25 -13.77 32.56
CA PRO A 332 -26.00 -13.99 33.28
C PRO A 332 -25.32 -15.30 32.87
N CYS A 333 -24.00 -15.29 32.86
CA CYS A 333 -23.18 -16.44 32.54
C CYS A 333 -21.95 -16.50 33.44
N ILE A 334 -21.63 -17.67 33.99
CA ILE A 334 -20.48 -17.90 34.87
C ILE A 334 -19.59 -18.97 34.24
N ALA A 335 -18.28 -18.74 34.24
CA ALA A 335 -17.28 -19.71 33.80
C ALA A 335 -17.41 -21.03 34.59
N ASN A 336 -17.15 -22.15 33.93
CA ASN A 336 -17.42 -23.48 34.50
C ASN A 336 -16.69 -23.71 35.83
N ASP A 337 -15.42 -23.29 35.91
CA ASP A 337 -14.57 -23.46 37.09
C ASP A 337 -15.02 -22.62 38.30
N TYR A 338 -15.96 -21.70 38.07
CA TYR A 338 -16.47 -20.75 39.03
C TYR A 338 -17.95 -20.96 39.38
N GLN A 339 -18.59 -21.97 38.78
CA GLN A 339 -19.94 -22.37 39.16
C GLN A 339 -19.95 -23.01 40.56
N ASN A 340 -21.09 -22.94 41.25
CA ASN A 340 -21.30 -23.44 42.62
C ASN A 340 -20.42 -22.78 43.71
N LYS A 341 -19.75 -21.66 43.41
CA LYS A 341 -18.95 -20.87 44.36
C LYS A 341 -19.68 -19.62 44.88
N CYS A 342 -21.01 -19.55 44.76
CA CYS A 342 -21.85 -18.39 45.10
C CYS A 342 -21.51 -17.07 44.37
N ILE A 343 -20.64 -17.11 43.35
CA ILE A 343 -20.24 -15.93 42.56
C ILE A 343 -21.44 -15.29 41.86
N GLY A 344 -22.38 -16.11 41.38
CA GLY A 344 -23.62 -15.61 40.76
C GLY A 344 -24.40 -14.69 41.69
N SER A 345 -24.65 -15.15 42.93
CA SER A 345 -25.42 -14.39 43.92
C SER A 345 -24.73 -13.07 44.27
N TYR A 346 -23.41 -13.11 44.45
CA TYR A 346 -22.61 -11.90 44.68
C TYR A 346 -22.70 -10.89 43.53
N LEU A 347 -22.58 -11.37 42.28
CA LEU A 347 -22.68 -10.49 41.11
C LEU A 347 -24.09 -9.96 40.91
N MET A 348 -25.12 -10.73 41.25
CA MET A 348 -26.52 -10.31 41.14
C MET A 348 -26.81 -9.08 42.01
N GLU A 349 -26.29 -9.02 43.23
CA GLU A 349 -26.43 -7.83 44.09
C GLU A 349 -25.89 -6.57 43.42
N LYS A 350 -24.70 -6.67 42.80
CA LYS A 350 -24.08 -5.56 42.07
C LYS A 350 -24.86 -5.17 40.83
N ILE A 351 -25.38 -6.16 40.09
CA ILE A 351 -26.23 -5.91 38.93
C ILE A 351 -27.50 -5.17 39.35
N ILE A 352 -28.15 -5.58 40.45
CA ILE A 352 -29.33 -4.89 40.98
C ILE A 352 -29.01 -3.43 41.29
N ASP A 353 -27.87 -3.15 41.95
CA ASP A 353 -27.46 -1.77 42.25
C ASP A 353 -27.24 -0.95 40.98
N ILE A 354 -26.58 -1.51 39.96
CA ILE A 354 -26.39 -0.86 38.65
C ILE A 354 -27.75 -0.55 38.01
N THR A 355 -28.68 -1.52 37.99
CA THR A 355 -29.99 -1.32 37.36
C THR A 355 -30.83 -0.26 38.09
N ARG A 356 -30.71 -0.14 39.41
CA ARG A 356 -31.32 0.94 40.20
C ARG A 356 -30.75 2.31 39.84
N GLN A 357 -29.44 2.42 39.67
CA GLN A 357 -28.80 3.67 39.22
C GLN A 357 -29.25 4.09 37.82
N MET A 358 -29.63 3.13 36.97
CA MET A 358 -30.21 3.36 35.65
C MET A 358 -31.72 3.68 35.69
N SER A 359 -32.31 3.91 36.87
CA SER A 359 -33.74 4.15 37.07
C SER A 359 -34.64 3.01 36.54
N LYS A 360 -34.14 1.77 36.54
CA LYS A 360 -34.92 0.58 36.18
C LYS A 360 -35.64 0.04 37.42
N SER A 361 -36.94 -0.22 37.28
CA SER A 361 -37.81 -0.78 38.33
C SER A 361 -38.02 -2.29 38.17
N TYR A 362 -37.83 -2.83 36.97
CA TYR A 362 -38.04 -4.24 36.67
C TYR A 362 -36.79 -4.86 36.05
N LEU A 363 -36.33 -5.97 36.63
CA LEU A 363 -35.28 -6.82 36.11
C LEU A 363 -35.90 -8.15 35.68
N ILE A 364 -35.80 -8.47 34.40
CA ILE A 364 -36.40 -9.68 33.84
C ILE A 364 -35.30 -10.59 33.33
N LEU A 365 -35.39 -11.87 33.60
CA LEU A 365 -34.48 -12.84 33.03
C LEU A 365 -34.92 -13.15 31.61
N SER A 366 -34.02 -12.98 30.65
CA SER A 366 -34.35 -13.26 29.27
C SER A 366 -33.50 -14.38 28.69
N GLY A 367 -34.16 -15.16 27.83
CA GLY A 367 -33.77 -16.53 27.53
C GLY A 367 -34.59 -17.45 28.43
N VAL A 368 -35.31 -18.39 27.82
CA VAL A 368 -35.95 -19.47 28.55
C VAL A 368 -34.83 -20.16 29.32
N VAL A 369 -34.84 -20.06 30.66
CA VAL A 369 -34.02 -20.93 31.47
C VAL A 369 -34.56 -22.32 31.18
N LEU A 370 -33.79 -23.11 30.42
CA LEU A 370 -34.19 -24.46 30.07
C LEU A 370 -34.56 -25.17 31.38
N ALA A 371 -35.71 -25.84 31.42
CA ALA A 371 -36.19 -26.52 32.64
C ALA A 371 -35.15 -27.52 33.19
N GLU A 372 -34.23 -27.95 32.34
CA GLU A 372 -33.14 -28.88 32.62
C GLU A 372 -31.89 -28.19 33.23
N ASN A 373 -31.83 -26.85 33.25
CA ASN A 373 -30.73 -26.11 33.85
C ASN A 373 -30.90 -26.02 35.38
N THR A 374 -30.66 -27.15 36.05
CA THR A 374 -30.77 -27.31 37.51
C THR A 374 -29.83 -26.42 38.31
N ARG A 375 -28.84 -25.78 37.68
CA ARG A 375 -27.92 -24.82 38.33
C ARG A 375 -28.44 -23.39 38.31
N ALA A 376 -29.12 -23.01 37.23
CA ALA A 376 -29.64 -21.66 37.07
C ALA A 376 -30.98 -21.47 37.79
N ILE A 377 -31.83 -22.50 37.86
CA ILE A 377 -33.14 -22.41 38.51
C ILE A 377 -33.06 -22.00 39.99
N PRO A 378 -32.15 -22.53 40.84
CA PRO A 378 -32.02 -22.09 42.23
C PRO A 378 -31.34 -20.73 42.40
N PHE A 379 -30.62 -20.27 41.38
CA PHE A 379 -29.95 -18.97 41.38
C PHE A 379 -30.95 -17.82 41.12
N PHE A 380 -31.99 -18.10 40.33
CA PHE A 380 -33.08 -17.19 39.99
C PHE A 380 -34.24 -17.30 40.97
#